data_AF-A0A523CH40-F1
#
_entry.id   AF-A0A523CH40-F1
#
_cell.length_a   1.000
_cell.length_b   1.000
_cell.length_c   1.000
_cell.angle_alpha   90.00
_cell.angle_beta   90.00
_cell.angle_gamma   90.00
#
_symmetry.space_group_name_H-M   'P 1'
#
loop_
_entity.id
_entity.type
_entity.pdbx_description
1 polymer ?
#
loop_
_entity_poly.entity_id
_entity_poly.type
_entity_poly.pdbx_seq_one_letter_code
_entity_poly.pdbx_strand_id
1 'polypeptide(L)'
;MLLTVLKAMAALASLGVIAASMLALASWKFHVEVDPRVEAVASALPGANCGACGNPSCFAVAEAIVEGAMPVTACVAGGKSVAESIAALMGSGSCDIVAVVSVRHCGGGTAAARSYEYGGVQSCNAVSRLAGGALVCPAGCFGYGDCVCACPFDAMALDERGLPVIDIAKCTGCGICVRECPRGPIGLLQLVADDAPIAVRCNAHNKVKERKASCSACCIACKKCEKECPADAIHVIDMLAVVDYDKCTGCGTCVRVCPQNCIDLYAGASSGTHADGAGKDALAEPVAAGASVEG
;
A
#
# COMPACT_ATOMS: atom_id res chain seq x y z
N MET A 1 -25.30 22.15 -69.64
CA MET A 1 -24.13 22.31 -68.73
C MET A 1 -24.50 22.98 -67.41
N LEU A 2 -25.08 24.19 -67.39
CA LEU A 2 -25.42 24.89 -66.13
C LEU A 2 -26.49 24.15 -65.29
N LEU A 3 -27.56 23.66 -65.94
CA LEU A 3 -28.62 22.87 -65.28
C LEU A 3 -28.11 21.57 -64.63
N THR A 4 -27.13 20.91 -65.24
CA THR A 4 -26.49 19.70 -64.71
C THR A 4 -25.61 20.02 -63.49
N VAL A 5 -24.90 21.14 -63.51
CA VAL A 5 -24.11 21.61 -62.37
C VAL A 5 -25.03 21.99 -61.19
N LEU A 6 -26.11 22.72 -61.44
CA LEU A 6 -27.11 23.08 -60.42
C LEU A 6 -27.76 21.85 -59.77
N LYS A 7 -28.10 20.82 -60.56
CA LYS A 7 -28.65 19.55 -60.04
C LYS A 7 -27.64 18.80 -59.16
N ALA A 8 -26.37 18.76 -59.55
CA ALA A 8 -25.31 18.12 -58.76
C ALA A 8 -25.08 18.86 -57.42
N MET A 9 -25.06 20.20 -57.45
CA MET A 9 -24.96 21.02 -56.24
C MET A 9 -26.16 20.80 -55.31
N ALA A 10 -27.38 20.78 -55.86
CA ALA A 10 -28.59 20.53 -55.08
C ALA A 10 -28.60 19.13 -54.45
N ALA A 11 -28.15 18.11 -55.19
CA ALA A 11 -28.06 16.75 -54.68
C ALA A 11 -27.08 16.65 -53.50
N LEU A 12 -25.88 17.20 -53.62
CA LEU A 12 -24.88 17.20 -52.55
C LEU A 12 -25.33 18.01 -51.33
N ALA A 13 -25.94 19.18 -51.55
CA ALA A 13 -26.49 20.00 -50.47
C ALA A 13 -27.60 19.26 -49.71
N SER A 14 -28.51 18.58 -50.43
CA SER A 14 -29.59 17.81 -49.81
C SER A 14 -29.06 16.66 -48.95
N LEU A 15 -28.05 15.93 -49.43
CA LEU A 15 -27.43 14.84 -48.67
C LEU A 15 -26.75 15.37 -47.39
N GLY A 16 -26.07 16.52 -47.49
CA GLY A 16 -25.43 17.19 -46.35
C GLY A 16 -26.43 17.63 -45.30
N VAL A 17 -27.55 18.23 -45.70
CA VAL A 17 -28.62 18.63 -44.78
C VAL A 17 -29.22 17.40 -44.08
N ILE A 18 -29.51 16.33 -44.82
CA ILE A 18 -30.07 15.09 -44.25
C ILE A 18 -29.10 14.50 -43.21
N ALA A 19 -27.82 14.39 -43.54
CA ALA A 19 -26.80 13.87 -42.63
C ALA A 19 -26.63 14.75 -41.38
N ALA A 20 -26.59 16.08 -41.55
CA ALA A 20 -26.47 17.02 -40.43
C ALA A 20 -27.70 16.97 -39.52
N SER A 21 -28.92 16.92 -40.09
CA SER A 21 -30.15 16.77 -39.31
C SER A 21 -30.19 15.45 -38.54
N MET A 22 -29.73 14.35 -39.16
CA MET A 22 -29.64 13.05 -38.51
C MET A 22 -28.65 13.06 -37.34
N LEU A 23 -27.47 13.66 -37.50
CA LEU A 23 -26.48 13.81 -36.43
C LEU A 23 -26.97 14.74 -35.31
N ALA A 24 -27.65 15.83 -35.64
CA ALA A 24 -28.23 16.74 -34.66
C ALA A 24 -29.33 16.07 -33.83
N LEU A 25 -30.22 15.31 -34.47
CA LEU A 25 -31.25 14.51 -33.80
C LEU A 25 -30.64 13.44 -32.90
N ALA A 26 -29.60 12.74 -33.37
CA ALA A 26 -28.89 11.75 -32.56
C ALA A 26 -28.21 12.40 -31.34
N SER A 27 -27.47 13.49 -31.54
CA SER A 27 -26.81 14.23 -30.47
C SER A 27 -27.79 14.68 -29.40
N TRP A 28 -28.94 15.23 -29.81
CA TRP A 28 -29.95 15.70 -28.86
C TRP A 28 -30.68 14.55 -28.15
N LYS A 29 -30.95 13.44 -28.85
CA LYS A 29 -31.65 12.27 -28.29
C LYS A 29 -30.79 11.47 -27.30
N PHE A 30 -29.46 11.48 -27.49
CA PHE A 30 -28.48 10.74 -26.70
C PHE A 30 -27.57 11.65 -25.86
N HIS A 31 -27.93 12.92 -25.69
CA HIS A 31 -27.20 13.81 -24.79
C HIS A 31 -27.35 13.28 -23.35
N VAL A 32 -26.25 12.78 -22.80
CA VAL A 32 -26.15 12.39 -21.40
C VAL A 32 -25.63 13.61 -20.65
N GLU A 33 -26.42 14.14 -19.73
CA GLU A 33 -25.94 15.18 -18.81
C GLU A 33 -24.88 14.56 -17.91
N VAL A 34 -23.62 14.94 -18.14
CA VAL A 34 -22.51 14.59 -17.28
C VAL A 34 -22.51 15.59 -16.13
N ASP A 35 -22.60 15.10 -14.89
CA ASP A 35 -22.48 15.94 -13.71
C ASP A 35 -21.13 16.69 -13.77
N PRO A 36 -21.10 18.03 -13.66
CA PRO A 36 -19.86 18.82 -13.71
C PRO A 36 -18.80 18.35 -12.70
N ARG A 37 -19.21 17.69 -11.61
CA ARG A 37 -18.30 17.09 -10.63
C ARG A 37 -17.50 15.93 -11.21
N VAL A 38 -18.05 15.16 -12.16
CA VAL A 38 -17.34 14.04 -12.80
C VAL A 38 -16.14 14.56 -13.58
N GLU A 39 -16.30 15.64 -14.34
CA GLU A 39 -15.18 16.26 -15.06
C GLU A 39 -14.12 16.83 -14.11
N ALA A 40 -14.55 17.45 -13.01
CA ALA A 40 -13.63 17.96 -11.98
C ALA A 40 -12.83 16.82 -11.32
N VAL A 41 -13.49 15.73 -10.92
CA VAL A 41 -12.83 14.56 -10.34
C VAL A 41 -11.93 13.87 -11.37
N ALA A 42 -12.38 13.72 -12.62
CA ALA A 42 -11.59 13.12 -13.69
C ALA A 42 -10.30 13.90 -13.97
N SER A 43 -10.35 15.23 -13.86
CA SER A 43 -9.18 16.11 -14.04
C SER A 43 -8.18 16.04 -12.87
N ALA A 44 -8.63 15.65 -11.67
CA ALA A 44 -7.78 15.41 -10.51
C ALA A 44 -7.09 14.04 -10.55
N LEU A 45 -7.57 13.10 -11.36
CA LEU A 45 -6.98 11.78 -11.51
C LEU A 45 -5.74 11.82 -12.43
N PRO A 46 -4.81 10.84 -12.31
CA PRO A 46 -3.62 10.78 -13.15
C PRO A 46 -3.86 10.60 -14.66
N GLY A 47 -5.09 10.33 -15.10
CA GLY A 47 -5.44 10.11 -16.52
C GLY A 47 -4.84 8.84 -17.15
N ALA A 48 -4.15 8.01 -16.38
CA ALA A 48 -3.39 6.86 -16.88
C ALA A 48 -4.24 5.68 -17.39
N ASN A 49 -5.54 5.62 -17.04
CA ASN A 49 -6.47 4.55 -17.44
C ASN A 49 -5.93 3.12 -17.18
N CYS A 50 -5.16 2.93 -16.10
CA CYS A 50 -4.40 1.70 -15.86
C CYS A 50 -5.22 0.52 -15.29
N GLY A 51 -6.47 0.74 -14.88
CA GLY A 51 -7.33 -0.30 -14.33
C GLY A 51 -7.00 -0.78 -12.91
N ALA A 52 -6.00 -0.18 -12.24
CA ALA A 52 -5.55 -0.63 -10.92
C ALA A 52 -6.63 -0.55 -9.82
N CYS A 53 -7.63 0.33 -9.99
CA CYS A 53 -8.77 0.47 -9.09
C CYS A 53 -9.95 -0.46 -9.44
N GLY A 54 -9.84 -1.28 -10.48
CA GLY A 54 -10.90 -2.17 -10.97
C GLY A 54 -11.84 -1.55 -12.00
N ASN A 55 -11.69 -0.27 -12.34
CA ASN A 55 -12.49 0.41 -13.37
C ASN A 55 -11.76 0.50 -14.72
N PRO A 56 -12.49 0.52 -15.85
CA PRO A 56 -11.89 0.52 -17.19
C PRO A 56 -11.21 1.85 -17.57
N SER A 57 -11.52 2.96 -16.88
CA SER A 57 -10.92 4.27 -17.16
C SER A 57 -10.93 5.20 -15.94
N CYS A 58 -10.14 6.27 -16.00
CA CYS A 58 -10.16 7.35 -15.01
C CYS A 58 -11.52 8.06 -14.99
N PHE A 59 -12.19 8.18 -16.13
CA PHE A 59 -13.52 8.76 -16.20
C PHE A 59 -14.56 7.86 -15.49
N ALA A 60 -14.49 6.54 -15.70
CA ALA A 60 -15.39 5.59 -15.07
C ALA A 60 -15.23 5.58 -13.53
N VAL A 61 -14.01 5.69 -13.01
CA VAL A 61 -13.83 5.81 -11.55
C VAL A 61 -14.29 7.20 -11.04
N ALA A 62 -14.15 8.26 -11.82
CA ALA A 62 -14.67 9.59 -11.45
C ALA A 62 -16.21 9.57 -11.34
N GLU A 63 -16.90 8.96 -12.31
CA GLU A 63 -18.36 8.73 -12.24
C GLU A 63 -18.73 7.93 -10.99
N ALA A 64 -18.08 6.78 -10.77
CA ALA A 64 -18.36 5.93 -9.61
C ALA A 64 -18.12 6.63 -8.26
N ILE A 65 -17.14 7.52 -8.18
CA ILE A 65 -16.90 8.34 -6.98
C ILE A 65 -18.02 9.38 -6.79
N VAL A 66 -18.43 10.08 -7.86
CA VAL A 66 -19.48 11.10 -7.78
C VAL A 66 -20.84 10.48 -7.44
N GLU A 67 -21.12 9.28 -7.94
CA GLU A 67 -22.32 8.49 -7.63
C GLU A 67 -22.29 7.85 -6.23
N GLY A 68 -21.14 7.88 -5.55
CA GLY A 68 -20.96 7.26 -4.24
C GLY A 68 -20.81 5.73 -4.27
N ALA A 69 -20.63 5.13 -5.45
CA ALA A 69 -20.36 3.71 -5.62
C ALA A 69 -18.92 3.33 -5.21
N MET A 70 -18.01 4.30 -5.16
CA MET A 70 -16.62 4.11 -4.73
C MET A 70 -16.14 5.23 -3.80
N PRO A 71 -15.20 4.92 -2.88
CA PRO A 71 -14.60 5.95 -2.04
C PRO A 71 -13.69 6.86 -2.88
N VAL A 72 -13.49 8.10 -2.42
CA VAL A 72 -12.56 9.06 -3.06
C VAL A 72 -11.09 8.58 -3.07
N THR A 73 -10.79 7.54 -2.28
CA THR A 73 -9.50 6.83 -2.24
C THR A 73 -9.33 5.76 -3.31
N ALA A 74 -10.33 5.57 -4.18
CA ALA A 74 -10.33 4.51 -5.19
C ALA A 74 -9.10 4.54 -6.11
N CYS A 75 -8.53 5.72 -6.38
CA CYS A 75 -7.38 5.85 -7.25
C CYS A 75 -6.08 5.37 -6.59
N VAL A 76 -5.81 4.07 -6.72
CA VAL A 76 -4.58 3.43 -6.22
C VAL A 76 -3.31 4.08 -6.80
N ALA A 77 -3.35 4.47 -8.08
CA ALA A 77 -2.21 5.08 -8.76
C ALA A 77 -1.93 6.52 -8.30
N GLY A 78 -2.97 7.25 -7.93
CA GLY A 78 -2.87 8.64 -7.48
C GLY A 78 -2.48 8.77 -6.01
N GLY A 79 -2.77 7.74 -5.20
CA GLY A 79 -2.43 7.72 -3.79
C GLY A 79 -3.09 8.87 -3.01
N LYS A 80 -2.44 9.27 -1.92
CA LYS A 80 -2.97 10.25 -0.94
C LYS A 80 -3.24 11.63 -1.56
N SER A 81 -2.33 12.15 -2.38
CA SER A 81 -2.45 13.49 -2.96
C SER A 81 -3.68 13.63 -3.88
N VAL A 82 -3.96 12.60 -4.69
CA VAL A 82 -5.15 12.57 -5.56
C VAL A 82 -6.41 12.40 -4.72
N ALA A 83 -6.38 11.51 -3.73
CA ALA A 83 -7.55 11.29 -2.87
C ALA A 83 -7.92 12.53 -2.03
N GLU A 84 -6.94 13.29 -1.53
CA GLU A 84 -7.16 14.59 -0.86
C GLU A 84 -7.78 15.61 -1.81
N SER A 85 -7.29 15.69 -3.05
CA SER A 85 -7.81 16.59 -4.09
C SER A 85 -9.27 16.26 -4.43
N ILE A 86 -9.58 14.98 -4.61
CA ILE A 86 -10.95 14.52 -4.90
C ILE A 86 -11.87 14.76 -3.71
N ALA A 87 -11.41 14.55 -2.47
CA ALA A 87 -12.20 14.80 -1.27
C ALA A 87 -12.59 16.28 -1.12
N ALA A 88 -11.66 17.19 -1.42
CA ALA A 88 -11.93 18.63 -1.45
C ALA A 88 -12.99 19.00 -2.50
N LEU A 89 -12.96 18.37 -3.68
CA LEU A 89 -13.96 18.57 -4.73
C LEU A 89 -15.34 18.02 -4.35
N MET A 90 -15.39 16.93 -3.60
CA MET A 90 -16.63 16.27 -3.18
C MET A 90 -17.27 16.90 -1.93
N GLY A 91 -16.66 17.94 -1.33
CA GLY A 91 -17.19 18.64 -0.17
C GLY A 91 -17.06 17.86 1.16
N SER A 92 -16.44 16.69 1.13
CA SER A 92 -15.97 15.95 2.30
C SER A 92 -14.63 16.56 2.76
N GLY A 93 -14.72 17.59 3.61
CA GLY A 93 -13.61 18.49 4.01
C GLY A 93 -12.37 17.82 4.63
N SER A 94 -12.44 16.54 4.94
CA SER A 94 -11.28 15.67 5.04
C SER A 94 -11.71 14.29 4.61
N CYS A 95 -10.85 13.65 3.86
CA CYS A 95 -10.96 12.22 3.74
C CYS A 95 -10.20 11.67 4.95
N ASP A 96 -10.90 11.00 5.86
CA ASP A 96 -10.26 10.15 6.87
C ASP A 96 -9.69 8.93 6.15
N ILE A 97 -8.75 9.19 5.23
CA ILE A 97 -7.88 8.19 4.66
C ILE A 97 -6.92 7.95 5.80
N VAL A 98 -7.25 6.93 6.57
CA VAL A 98 -6.24 6.17 7.28
C VAL A 98 -5.32 5.68 6.16
N ALA A 99 -4.24 6.41 5.87
CA ALA A 99 -3.43 6.12 4.70
C ALA A 99 -2.72 4.83 5.03
N VAL A 100 -3.14 3.73 4.40
CA VAL A 100 -2.64 2.44 4.84
C VAL A 100 -1.20 2.26 4.37
N VAL A 101 -0.29 2.01 5.29
CA VAL A 101 1.11 1.71 4.99
C VAL A 101 1.33 0.22 5.15
N SER A 102 2.18 -0.35 4.30
CA SER A 102 2.57 -1.74 4.47
C SER A 102 3.61 -1.82 5.60
N VAL A 103 3.39 -2.70 6.57
CA VAL A 103 4.37 -3.06 7.60
C VAL A 103 4.76 -4.53 7.46
N ARG A 104 6.01 -4.81 7.82
CA ARG A 104 6.58 -6.15 7.76
C ARG A 104 6.63 -6.79 9.13
N HIS A 105 5.99 -7.94 9.27
CA HIS A 105 5.98 -8.74 10.49
C HIS A 105 7.09 -9.79 10.53
N CYS A 106 8.31 -9.42 10.12
CA CYS A 106 9.49 -10.26 10.22
C CYS A 106 10.77 -9.42 10.39
N GLY A 107 11.46 -9.60 11.51
CA GLY A 107 12.79 -9.05 11.77
C GLY A 107 13.92 -10.08 11.67
N GLY A 108 13.62 -11.29 11.17
CA GLY A 108 14.56 -12.42 11.14
C GLY A 108 15.72 -12.21 10.17
N GLY A 109 15.45 -12.06 8.87
CA GLY A 109 16.50 -11.90 7.86
C GLY A 109 17.59 -12.97 8.00
N THR A 110 18.84 -12.54 8.09
CA THR A 110 20.02 -13.40 8.34
C THR A 110 20.03 -14.10 9.70
N ALA A 111 19.22 -13.66 10.67
CA ALA A 111 19.06 -14.29 11.97
C ALA A 111 18.14 -15.54 11.93
N ALA A 112 17.45 -15.79 10.80
CA ALA A 112 16.61 -16.96 10.61
C ALA A 112 17.40 -18.12 9.99
N ALA A 113 17.31 -19.29 10.63
CA ALA A 113 17.93 -20.52 10.13
C ALA A 113 17.28 -20.98 8.81
N ARG A 114 18.13 -21.40 7.88
CA ARG A 114 17.72 -21.96 6.59
C ARG A 114 17.66 -23.48 6.66
N SER A 115 16.65 -24.06 6.01
CA SER A 115 16.51 -25.52 5.89
C SER A 115 17.36 -26.09 4.74
N TYR A 116 17.62 -25.28 3.71
CA TYR A 116 18.48 -25.59 2.57
C TYR A 116 18.95 -24.30 1.89
N GLU A 117 20.00 -24.41 1.07
CA GLU A 117 20.47 -23.33 0.21
C GLU A 117 19.72 -23.37 -1.13
N TYR A 118 19.21 -22.23 -1.58
CA TYR A 118 18.36 -22.18 -2.76
C TYR A 118 19.08 -21.48 -3.92
N GLY A 119 19.44 -22.27 -4.94
CA GLY A 119 20.14 -21.80 -6.14
C GLY A 119 19.24 -21.62 -7.38
N GLY A 120 17.92 -21.49 -7.21
CA GLY A 120 16.98 -21.35 -8.32
C GLY A 120 16.72 -19.89 -8.73
N VAL A 121 15.61 -19.66 -9.43
CA VAL A 121 15.12 -18.33 -9.79
C VAL A 121 14.93 -17.50 -8.53
N GLN A 122 15.53 -16.31 -8.48
CA GLN A 122 15.50 -15.41 -7.33
C GLN A 122 14.11 -14.79 -7.14
N SER A 123 13.18 -15.57 -6.62
CA SER A 123 11.80 -15.17 -6.36
C SER A 123 11.23 -15.88 -5.12
N CYS A 124 10.50 -15.11 -4.31
CA CYS A 124 9.78 -15.61 -3.14
C CYS A 124 8.73 -16.65 -3.55
N ASN A 125 8.03 -16.43 -4.65
CA ASN A 125 7.06 -17.38 -5.21
C ASN A 125 7.70 -18.66 -5.75
N ALA A 126 8.93 -18.58 -6.27
CA ALA A 126 9.66 -19.76 -6.72
C ALA A 126 10.12 -20.62 -5.52
N VAL A 127 10.75 -19.99 -4.52
CA VAL A 127 11.24 -20.72 -3.33
C VAL A 127 10.09 -21.29 -2.50
N SER A 128 8.96 -20.60 -2.37
CA SER A 128 7.82 -21.05 -1.53
C SER A 128 7.22 -22.37 -2.01
N ARG A 129 7.35 -22.68 -3.30
CA ARG A 129 6.86 -23.93 -3.91
C ARG A 129 7.77 -25.13 -3.64
N LEU A 130 8.98 -24.92 -3.14
CA LEU A 130 9.91 -25.98 -2.78
C LEU A 130 9.84 -26.21 -1.27
N ALA A 131 9.18 -27.29 -0.87
CA ALA A 131 9.06 -27.70 0.54
C ALA A 131 8.54 -26.60 1.49
N GLY A 132 7.70 -25.67 1.00
CA GLY A 132 7.19 -24.54 1.80
C GLY A 132 8.20 -23.41 2.02
N GLY A 133 9.38 -23.51 1.39
CA GLY A 133 10.42 -22.50 1.33
C GLY A 133 11.67 -22.76 2.18
N ALA A 134 12.69 -21.93 1.95
CA ALA A 134 14.06 -22.18 2.43
C ALA A 134 14.32 -21.83 3.91
N LEU A 135 13.30 -21.38 4.65
CA LEU A 135 13.44 -21.06 6.08
C LEU A 135 12.87 -22.18 6.93
N VAL A 136 13.55 -22.46 8.05
CA VAL A 136 12.99 -23.31 9.12
C VAL A 136 11.79 -22.63 9.76
N CYS A 137 11.80 -21.29 9.84
CA CYS A 137 10.66 -20.51 10.31
C CYS A 137 9.52 -20.53 9.26
N PRO A 138 8.31 -20.97 9.64
CA PRO A 138 7.18 -21.07 8.70
C PRO A 138 6.62 -19.70 8.25
N ALA A 139 6.89 -18.64 9.00
CA ALA A 139 6.33 -17.30 8.78
C ALA A 139 7.35 -16.24 8.34
N GLY A 140 8.63 -16.58 8.21
CA GLY A 140 9.69 -15.59 7.95
C GLY A 140 9.64 -14.98 6.54
N CYS A 141 10.36 -13.88 6.30
CA CYS A 141 10.58 -13.39 4.94
C CYS A 141 11.70 -14.20 4.25
N PHE A 142 11.49 -14.66 3.02
CA PHE A 142 12.52 -15.41 2.28
C PHE A 142 13.68 -14.54 1.78
N GLY A 143 13.39 -13.26 1.54
CA GLY A 143 14.37 -12.26 1.13
C GLY A 143 14.72 -12.18 -0.35
N TYR A 144 13.85 -12.67 -1.24
CA TYR A 144 14.06 -12.57 -2.71
C TYR A 144 13.39 -11.37 -3.37
N GLY A 145 12.64 -10.54 -2.62
CA GLY A 145 12.22 -9.23 -3.11
C GLY A 145 11.05 -9.18 -4.08
N ASP A 146 10.21 -10.22 -4.24
CA ASP A 146 9.02 -10.14 -5.12
C ASP A 146 8.13 -8.91 -4.82
N CYS A 147 7.95 -8.59 -3.52
CA CYS A 147 7.23 -7.39 -3.09
C CYS A 147 7.90 -6.06 -3.50
N VAL A 148 9.24 -6.04 -3.56
CA VAL A 148 10.03 -4.89 -4.04
C VAL A 148 9.84 -4.74 -5.55
N CYS A 149 10.01 -5.83 -6.30
CA CYS A 149 9.81 -5.84 -7.75
C CYS A 149 8.39 -5.47 -8.17
N ALA A 150 7.39 -5.82 -7.34
CA ALA A 150 6.00 -5.52 -7.63
C ALA A 150 5.56 -4.11 -7.24
N CYS A 151 6.37 -3.34 -6.50
CA CYS A 151 6.00 -2.00 -6.07
C CYS A 151 6.09 -1.02 -7.26
N PRO A 152 4.98 -0.43 -7.73
CA PRO A 152 5.02 0.50 -8.87
C PRO A 152 5.47 1.91 -8.48
N PHE A 153 5.65 2.16 -7.18
CA PHE A 153 6.00 3.48 -6.61
C PHE A 153 7.44 3.55 -6.10
N ASP A 154 8.23 2.49 -6.29
CA ASP A 154 9.61 2.42 -5.78
C ASP A 154 9.70 2.75 -4.27
N ALA A 155 8.69 2.30 -3.52
CA ALA A 155 8.54 2.55 -2.10
C ALA A 155 9.18 1.45 -1.24
N MET A 156 9.90 0.50 -1.83
CA MET A 156 10.48 -0.63 -1.11
C MET A 156 11.89 -0.95 -1.60
N ALA A 157 12.76 -1.37 -0.70
CA ALA A 157 14.10 -1.86 -1.00
C ALA A 157 14.48 -3.01 -0.06
N LEU A 158 15.38 -3.90 -0.48
CA LEU A 158 15.94 -4.90 0.43
C LEU A 158 17.09 -4.29 1.23
N ASP A 159 17.09 -4.51 2.54
CA ASP A 159 18.23 -4.20 3.40
C ASP A 159 19.34 -5.27 3.31
N GLU A 160 20.45 -5.04 4.03
CA GLU A 160 21.58 -5.97 4.10
C GLU A 160 21.21 -7.35 4.69
N ARG A 161 20.08 -7.45 5.40
CA ARG A 161 19.57 -8.70 5.96
C ARG A 161 18.68 -9.46 4.96
N GLY A 162 18.44 -8.89 3.78
CA GLY A 162 17.50 -9.40 2.79
C GLY A 162 16.05 -9.17 3.18
N LEU A 163 15.74 -8.20 4.03
CA LEU A 163 14.36 -7.87 4.42
C LEU A 163 13.86 -6.63 3.65
N PRO A 164 12.61 -6.64 3.17
CA PRO A 164 12.07 -5.52 2.41
C PRO A 164 11.67 -4.35 3.31
N VAL A 165 12.48 -3.30 3.34
CA VAL A 165 12.22 -2.02 4.01
C VAL A 165 11.27 -1.19 3.18
N ILE A 166 10.30 -0.55 3.83
CA ILE A 166 9.22 0.19 3.18
C ILE A 166 9.39 1.67 3.49
N ASP A 167 9.48 2.50 2.46
CA ASP A 167 9.44 3.94 2.54
C ASP A 167 7.97 4.40 2.61
N ILE A 168 7.48 4.67 3.82
CA ILE A 168 6.14 5.20 4.07
C ILE A 168 5.88 6.52 3.33
N ALA A 169 6.89 7.36 3.09
CA ALA A 169 6.68 8.62 2.38
C ALA A 169 6.29 8.39 0.90
N LYS A 170 6.75 7.28 0.32
CA LYS A 170 6.40 6.87 -1.05
C LYS A 170 5.26 5.84 -1.10
N CYS A 171 4.96 5.18 0.01
CA CYS A 171 3.96 4.12 0.06
C CYS A 171 2.55 4.71 -0.10
N THR A 172 1.82 4.25 -1.12
CA THR A 172 0.45 4.68 -1.38
C THR A 172 -0.63 3.78 -0.76
N GLY A 173 -0.24 2.68 -0.12
CA GLY A 173 -1.19 1.73 0.46
C GLY A 173 -1.91 0.80 -0.51
N CYS A 174 -1.42 0.68 -1.75
CA CYS A 174 -2.05 -0.14 -2.81
C CYS A 174 -2.24 -1.64 -2.50
N GLY A 175 -1.52 -2.18 -1.50
CA GLY A 175 -1.57 -3.59 -1.10
C GLY A 175 -1.00 -4.59 -2.12
N ILE A 176 -0.37 -4.14 -3.21
CA ILE A 176 0.23 -5.04 -4.21
C ILE A 176 1.27 -5.95 -3.56
N CYS A 177 2.13 -5.39 -2.72
CA CYS A 177 3.16 -6.14 -1.99
C CYS A 177 2.58 -7.25 -1.11
N VAL A 178 1.41 -7.02 -0.49
CA VAL A 178 0.70 -8.03 0.31
C VAL A 178 0.18 -9.16 -0.58
N ARG A 179 -0.39 -8.84 -1.75
CA ARG A 179 -0.92 -9.83 -2.69
C ARG A 179 0.17 -10.68 -3.35
N GLU A 180 1.27 -10.05 -3.74
CA GLU A 180 2.40 -10.73 -4.40
C GLU A 180 3.25 -11.56 -3.43
N CYS A 181 3.20 -11.25 -2.14
CA CYS A 181 3.91 -12.02 -1.14
C CYS A 181 3.24 -13.40 -0.97
N PRO A 182 3.97 -14.52 -1.16
CA PRO A 182 3.41 -15.86 -0.90
C PRO A 182 3.08 -16.09 0.58
N ARG A 183 3.58 -15.23 1.47
CA ARG A 183 3.27 -15.19 2.90
C ARG A 183 2.41 -13.98 3.30
N GLY A 184 1.89 -13.23 2.34
CA GLY A 184 0.88 -12.19 2.56
C GLY A 184 -0.38 -12.74 3.24
N PRO A 185 -0.94 -13.89 2.81
CA PRO A 185 -2.14 -14.46 3.43
C PRO A 185 -1.98 -14.85 4.90
N ILE A 186 -0.74 -15.07 5.37
CA ILE A 186 -0.48 -15.36 6.77
C ILE A 186 -0.14 -14.10 7.58
N GLY A 187 -0.03 -12.92 6.96
CA GLY A 187 0.26 -11.66 7.65
C GLY A 187 1.74 -11.27 7.70
N LEU A 188 2.59 -11.76 6.77
CA LEU A 188 3.98 -11.31 6.72
C LEU A 188 4.10 -9.82 6.34
N LEU A 189 3.26 -9.38 5.40
CA LEU A 189 3.07 -7.98 5.04
C LEU A 189 1.61 -7.64 5.29
N GLN A 190 1.36 -6.56 6.01
CA GLN A 190 0.01 -6.13 6.35
C GLN A 190 -0.12 -4.62 6.12
N LEU A 191 -1.30 -4.21 5.63
CA LEU A 191 -1.69 -2.82 5.58
C LEU A 191 -2.17 -2.39 6.97
N VAL A 192 -1.51 -1.39 7.55
CA VAL A 192 -1.88 -0.74 8.81
C VAL A 192 -2.04 0.76 8.57
N ALA A 193 -2.62 1.49 9.50
CA ALA A 193 -2.75 2.94 9.39
C ALA A 193 -1.41 3.68 9.24
N ASP A 194 -1.37 4.84 8.59
CA ASP A 194 -0.15 5.66 8.43
C ASP A 194 0.30 6.29 9.74
N ASP A 195 -0.65 6.48 10.65
CA ASP A 195 -0.40 6.90 12.02
C ASP A 195 -0.05 5.74 12.95
N ALA A 196 -0.01 4.49 12.45
CA ALA A 196 0.30 3.32 13.26
C ALA A 196 1.67 3.50 13.90
N PRO A 197 1.73 3.72 15.23
CA PRO A 197 2.95 4.25 15.82
C PRO A 197 3.97 3.15 16.09
N ILE A 198 3.57 1.89 16.09
CA ILE A 198 4.45 0.73 16.31
C ILE A 198 4.11 -0.43 15.37
N ALA A 199 5.08 -1.27 15.05
CA ALA A 199 4.81 -2.58 14.44
C ALA A 199 5.60 -3.70 15.11
N VAL A 200 4.95 -4.85 15.30
CA VAL A 200 5.58 -6.06 15.81
C VAL A 200 6.22 -6.83 14.66
N ARG A 201 7.54 -6.97 14.65
CA ARG A 201 8.33 -7.63 13.59
C ARG A 201 8.43 -9.14 13.75
N CYS A 202 7.34 -9.78 14.14
CA CYS A 202 7.25 -11.24 14.18
C CYS A 202 5.82 -11.65 13.87
N ASN A 203 5.68 -12.75 13.13
CA ASN A 203 4.40 -13.36 12.79
C ASN A 203 4.44 -14.89 12.90
N ALA A 204 5.40 -15.40 13.67
CA ALA A 204 5.48 -16.83 13.92
C ALA A 204 4.54 -17.17 15.09
N HIS A 205 3.74 -18.23 14.95
CA HIS A 205 2.82 -18.72 15.98
C HIS A 205 3.26 -20.06 16.60
N ASN A 206 4.35 -20.65 16.08
CA ASN A 206 4.90 -21.91 16.59
C ASN A 206 5.43 -21.77 18.03
N LYS A 207 5.60 -22.90 18.71
CA LYS A 207 6.07 -22.94 20.11
C LYS A 207 7.40 -22.20 20.26
N VAL A 208 7.54 -21.41 21.33
CA VAL A 208 8.73 -20.56 21.58
C VAL A 208 10.04 -21.34 21.53
N LYS A 209 10.06 -22.60 22.00
CA LYS A 209 11.25 -23.47 21.94
C LYS A 209 11.71 -23.72 20.50
N GLU A 210 10.79 -24.07 19.62
CA GLU A 210 11.07 -24.30 18.19
C GLU A 210 11.43 -22.99 17.50
N ARG A 211 10.72 -21.91 17.83
CA ARG A 211 10.95 -20.58 17.26
C ARG A 211 12.35 -20.06 17.56
N LYS A 212 12.80 -20.17 18.82
CA LYS A 212 14.17 -19.77 19.24
C LYS A 212 15.25 -20.62 18.58
N ALA A 213 14.98 -21.89 18.30
CA ALA A 213 15.91 -22.72 17.53
C ALA A 213 16.02 -22.25 16.07
N SER A 214 14.95 -21.66 15.52
CA SER A 214 14.88 -21.19 14.13
C SER A 214 15.26 -19.72 13.90
N CYS A 215 15.17 -18.85 14.91
CA CYS A 215 15.36 -17.41 14.75
C CYS A 215 15.74 -16.74 16.07
N SER A 216 16.84 -15.98 16.08
CA SER A 216 17.28 -15.23 17.26
C SER A 216 16.62 -13.86 17.43
N ALA A 217 15.90 -13.37 16.41
CA ALA A 217 15.18 -12.08 16.40
C ALA A 217 13.65 -12.23 16.49
N CYS A 218 13.16 -13.32 17.09
CA CYS A 218 11.74 -13.63 17.14
C CYS A 218 11.04 -13.15 18.43
N CYS A 219 9.72 -12.95 18.38
CA CYS A 219 8.93 -12.75 19.59
C CYS A 219 8.92 -14.05 20.42
N ILE A 220 9.18 -13.93 21.73
CA ILE A 220 9.27 -15.07 22.66
C ILE A 220 8.07 -15.15 23.63
N ALA A 221 6.99 -14.43 23.35
CA ALA A 221 5.75 -14.42 24.14
C ALA A 221 5.96 -14.12 25.65
N CYS A 222 6.97 -13.31 26.00
CA CYS A 222 7.34 -13.06 27.40
C CYS A 222 6.40 -12.12 28.17
N LYS A 223 5.41 -11.52 27.50
CA LYS A 223 4.42 -10.58 28.05
C LYS A 223 4.96 -9.30 28.70
N LYS A 224 6.26 -8.98 28.54
CA LYS A 224 6.82 -7.71 29.04
C LYS A 224 6.18 -6.49 28.40
N CYS A 225 5.97 -6.52 27.08
CA CYS A 225 5.32 -5.42 26.37
C CYS A 225 3.86 -5.20 26.81
N GLU A 226 3.12 -6.29 27.08
CA GLU A 226 1.74 -6.26 27.57
C GLU A 226 1.67 -5.65 28.98
N LYS A 227 2.54 -6.10 29.90
CA LYS A 227 2.54 -5.61 31.30
C LYS A 227 2.95 -4.15 31.44
N GLU A 228 3.84 -3.67 30.59
CA GLU A 228 4.41 -2.33 30.69
C GLU A 228 3.66 -1.32 29.80
N CYS A 229 2.61 -1.73 29.09
CA CYS A 229 1.86 -0.83 28.23
C CYS A 229 0.92 0.06 29.06
N PRO A 230 1.13 1.39 29.10
CA PRO A 230 0.27 2.29 29.88
C PRO A 230 -1.13 2.45 29.29
N ALA A 231 -1.29 2.17 27.99
CA ALA A 231 -2.53 2.33 27.25
C ALA A 231 -3.30 1.01 27.04
N ASP A 232 -2.79 -0.11 27.58
CA ASP A 232 -3.37 -1.44 27.38
C ASP A 232 -3.64 -1.76 25.89
N ALA A 233 -2.68 -1.40 25.03
CA ALA A 233 -2.80 -1.43 23.58
C ALA A 233 -2.03 -2.60 22.93
N ILE A 234 -1.37 -3.46 23.70
CA ILE A 234 -0.62 -4.60 23.16
C ILE A 234 -0.82 -5.83 24.04
N HIS A 235 -1.22 -6.93 23.42
CA HIS A 235 -1.51 -8.18 24.12
C HIS A 235 -0.79 -9.36 23.48
N VAL A 236 -0.37 -10.34 24.27
CA VAL A 236 0.19 -11.58 23.75
C VAL A 236 -0.92 -12.60 23.53
N ILE A 237 -1.33 -12.75 22.26
CA ILE A 237 -2.35 -13.68 21.79
C ILE A 237 -1.67 -14.72 20.91
N ASP A 238 -1.98 -16.01 21.13
CA ASP A 238 -1.42 -17.12 20.36
C ASP A 238 0.11 -17.11 20.24
N MET A 239 0.79 -16.92 21.39
CA MET A 239 2.26 -16.86 21.48
C MET A 239 2.92 -15.73 20.65
N LEU A 240 2.16 -14.69 20.31
CA LEU A 240 2.64 -13.52 19.57
C LEU A 240 2.09 -12.23 20.17
N ALA A 241 2.87 -11.15 20.10
CA ALA A 241 2.39 -9.83 20.52
C ALA A 241 1.56 -9.22 19.38
N VAL A 242 0.35 -8.78 19.69
CA VAL A 242 -0.61 -8.15 18.77
C VAL A 242 -0.96 -6.79 19.33
N VAL A 243 -0.96 -5.77 18.46
CA VAL A 243 -1.22 -4.38 18.83
C VAL A 243 -2.65 -4.02 18.45
N ASP A 244 -3.35 -3.37 19.37
CA ASP A 244 -4.60 -2.66 19.15
C ASP A 244 -4.26 -1.20 18.81
N TYR A 245 -4.41 -0.86 17.54
CA TYR A 245 -4.02 0.45 17.02
C TYR A 245 -4.93 1.58 17.53
N ASP A 246 -6.19 1.28 17.85
CA ASP A 246 -7.17 2.28 18.33
C ASP A 246 -6.80 2.81 19.72
N LYS A 247 -6.06 2.03 20.51
CA LYS A 247 -5.59 2.42 21.85
C LYS A 247 -4.14 2.88 21.87
N CYS A 248 -3.39 2.62 20.80
CA CYS A 248 -1.95 2.81 20.85
C CYS A 248 -1.57 4.29 20.78
N THR A 249 -0.94 4.79 21.84
CA THR A 249 -0.48 6.19 21.90
C THR A 249 0.90 6.43 21.30
N GLY A 250 1.59 5.37 20.86
CA GLY A 250 2.95 5.48 20.34
C GLY A 250 4.03 5.86 21.35
N CYS A 251 3.79 5.66 22.65
CA CYS A 251 4.73 6.04 23.71
C CYS A 251 6.11 5.31 23.67
N GLY A 252 6.25 4.23 22.88
CA GLY A 252 7.51 3.50 22.73
C GLY A 252 7.92 2.61 23.91
N THR A 253 7.13 2.51 24.98
CA THR A 253 7.48 1.67 26.14
C THR A 253 7.66 0.19 25.76
N CYS A 254 6.78 -0.35 24.92
CA CYS A 254 6.85 -1.74 24.44
C CYS A 254 8.15 -2.03 23.66
N VAL A 255 8.63 -1.06 22.89
CA VAL A 255 9.89 -1.13 22.13
C VAL A 255 11.08 -1.21 23.08
N ARG A 256 11.12 -0.37 24.11
CA ARG A 256 12.21 -0.33 25.11
C ARG A 256 12.31 -1.62 25.92
N VAL A 257 11.18 -2.26 26.23
CA VAL A 257 11.14 -3.46 27.09
C VAL A 257 11.22 -4.79 26.33
N CYS A 258 11.07 -4.83 24.99
CA CYS A 258 11.20 -6.09 24.24
C CYS A 258 12.67 -6.58 24.27
N PRO A 259 12.97 -7.73 24.89
CA PRO A 259 14.34 -8.25 24.98
C PRO A 259 14.87 -8.81 23.65
N GLN A 260 14.01 -8.91 22.62
CA GLN A 260 14.34 -9.45 21.30
C GLN A 260 14.33 -8.37 20.21
N ASN A 261 14.17 -7.08 20.57
CA ASN A 261 14.05 -5.96 19.62
C ASN A 261 13.00 -6.24 18.51
N CYS A 262 11.90 -6.83 18.94
CA CYS A 262 10.85 -7.40 18.11
C CYS A 262 9.74 -6.41 17.73
N ILE A 263 9.84 -5.16 18.20
CA ILE A 263 8.84 -4.11 18.03
C ILE A 263 9.58 -2.86 17.62
N ASP A 264 9.15 -2.23 16.54
CA ASP A 264 9.72 -0.97 16.05
C ASP A 264 8.73 0.17 16.29
N LEU A 265 9.26 1.38 16.50
CA LEU A 265 8.49 2.61 16.60
C LEU A 265 8.58 3.34 15.26
N TYR A 266 7.43 3.66 14.67
CA TYR A 266 7.30 4.52 13.52
C TYR A 266 6.81 5.87 14.05
N ALA A 267 7.74 6.81 14.28
CA ALA A 267 7.36 8.14 14.73
C ALA A 267 6.51 8.80 13.63
N GLY A 268 5.28 9.19 13.97
CA GLY A 268 4.24 9.58 13.01
C GLY A 268 4.72 10.52 11.90
N ALA A 269 4.47 10.10 10.65
CA ALA A 269 4.38 10.85 9.39
C ALA A 269 5.36 11.99 9.01
N SER A 270 6.30 12.47 9.85
CA SER A 270 7.10 13.67 9.53
C SER A 270 8.62 13.47 9.47
N SER A 271 9.15 12.31 9.83
CA SER A 271 10.58 12.00 9.66
C SER A 271 10.75 10.91 8.62
N GLY A 272 11.19 11.30 7.42
CA GLY A 272 11.37 10.45 6.23
C GLY A 272 12.42 9.32 6.34
N THR A 273 12.63 8.74 7.52
CA THR A 273 13.53 7.62 7.75
C THR A 273 12.87 6.62 8.70
N HIS A 274 12.58 5.42 8.18
CA HIS A 274 12.02 4.33 8.96
C HIS A 274 13.06 3.73 9.89
N ALA A 275 12.71 3.59 11.15
CA ALA A 275 13.43 2.77 12.13
C ALA A 275 13.24 1.25 11.90
N ASP A 276 12.81 0.86 10.71
CA ASP A 276 12.42 -0.50 10.37
C ASP A 276 13.64 -1.42 10.42
N GLY A 277 13.74 -2.22 11.47
CA GLY A 277 14.95 -2.98 11.75
C GLY A 277 15.63 -2.71 13.06
N ALA A 278 15.42 -1.52 13.64
CA ALA A 278 16.25 -0.96 14.69
C ALA A 278 15.68 -1.17 16.09
N GLY A 279 14.39 -1.51 16.25
CA GLY A 279 13.79 -1.79 17.54
C GLY A 279 14.07 -0.68 18.57
N LYS A 280 14.65 -1.04 19.72
CA LYS A 280 15.05 -0.07 20.75
C LYS A 280 16.23 0.82 20.34
N ASP A 281 17.04 0.37 19.40
CA ASP A 281 18.23 1.10 18.94
C ASP A 281 17.81 2.35 18.14
N ALA A 282 16.61 2.32 17.55
CA ALA A 282 15.93 3.48 16.96
C ALA A 282 15.66 4.63 17.95
N LEU A 283 15.52 4.30 19.24
CA LEU A 283 15.24 5.30 20.28
C LEU A 283 16.53 5.99 20.79
N ALA A 284 17.70 5.51 20.35
CA ALA A 284 19.01 5.99 20.82
C ALA A 284 19.65 7.00 19.86
N GLU A 285 19.26 7.03 18.58
CA GLU A 285 19.72 8.05 17.63
C GLU A 285 18.72 9.22 17.60
N PRO A 286 19.12 10.45 17.95
CA PRO A 286 18.30 11.60 17.62
C PRO A 286 18.24 11.68 16.10
N VAL A 287 17.03 11.66 15.55
CA VAL A 287 16.75 11.99 14.14
C VAL A 287 17.46 13.31 13.85
N ALA A 288 18.59 13.24 13.14
CA ALA A 288 19.39 14.41 12.81
C ALA A 288 18.51 15.33 11.96
N ALA A 289 18.14 16.46 12.56
CA ALA A 289 17.42 17.53 11.89
C ALA A 289 18.24 18.04 10.70
N GLY A 290 17.58 18.10 9.54
CA GLY A 290 17.87 19.01 8.44
C GLY A 290 19.32 19.06 7.93
N ALA A 291 19.63 18.28 6.90
CA ALA A 291 20.59 18.71 5.90
C ALA A 291 19.81 19.39 4.77
N SER A 292 19.73 20.72 4.86
CA SER A 292 19.30 21.60 3.79
C SER A 292 20.12 21.30 2.53
N VAL A 293 19.44 20.94 1.43
CA VAL A 293 20.04 21.00 0.10
C VAL A 293 19.91 22.46 -0.36
N GLU A 294 20.91 23.26 -0.02
CA GLU A 294 21.23 24.50 -0.73
C GLU A 294 22.63 24.31 -1.35
N GLY A 295 22.73 24.45 -2.68
CA GLY A 295 23.98 24.38 -3.43
C GLY A 295 23.82 23.79 -4.82
#